data_AF-A0AAW5YWM5-F1
#
_entry.id   AF-A0AAW5YWM5-F1
#
_cell.length_a   1.000
_cell.length_b   1.000
_cell.length_c   1.000
_cell.angle_alpha   90.00
_cell.angle_beta   90.00
_cell.angle_gamma   90.00
#
_symmetry.space_group_name_H-M   'P 1'
#
loop_
_entity.id
_entity.type
_entity.pdbx_description
1 polymer ?
#
loop_
_entity_poly.entity_id
_entity_poly.type
_entity_poly.pdbx_seq_one_letter_code
_entity_poly.pdbx_strand_id
1 'polypeptide(L)'
;MTLKYASKWKLLVFAVFAAAKALQAVFIAYVFQEFINFAGNPKGSLLQLTIKAVVGIVLFAFLALIYQIMQANVIKDVNLKIKEQATKYLLYSDNSDPKFDLSFMTNDLKQVESHRVEAELDIIFNGLQFIAAFAAAMLSSWALSLIFLVASLAPGLLQNIFGPKIEAASSAWEGENSKYTEAMTDTINFAAFARLYDAEGSIYSRMLHYSQRMETALAKMKKAEMVTTEVITSFAYVCSMIIPFSLGIYFVTQGQITLGTFMMISQLANNFINPIVGIFSSVNDIKTSNPIWEKFTAVADFTAKESAADRDEFKELSLDDASVQIGDRKLLNGLDLTVKNGEKVLLEAPSGWGKSTLLNVLVGRIKLADGDYEINGEDANGDWSKDHEYFSFVQQKPYILDDTIEYNISLGREVSREDLLAVCQKAGLTSLIEEKGLDYQVGKEGKNLSGGQGQRLEIARALLAKRPVLLADEATSALDPRLSKQIHQTILQNFPGTVIEVAHKISDEEIAMFDRVVNLAEK
;
A
#
# COMPACT_ATOMS: atom_id res chain seq x y z
N MET A 1 5.10 -8.60 16.15
CA MET A 1 4.33 -9.60 15.38
C MET A 1 3.08 -8.97 14.83
N THR A 2 2.75 -9.28 13.57
CA THR A 2 1.54 -8.81 12.88
C THR A 2 0.29 -9.54 13.38
N LEU A 3 0.44 -10.79 13.82
CA LEU A 3 -0.67 -11.60 14.33
C LEU A 3 -1.39 -10.98 15.55
N LYS A 4 -0.81 -9.98 16.22
CA LYS A 4 -1.50 -9.23 17.29
C LYS A 4 -2.79 -8.54 16.82
N TYR A 5 -2.89 -8.26 15.51
CA TYR A 5 -4.06 -7.62 14.89
C TYR A 5 -5.16 -8.63 14.49
N ALA A 6 -4.89 -9.94 14.58
CA ALA A 6 -5.89 -10.97 14.32
C ALA A 6 -6.73 -11.27 15.57
N SER A 7 -7.94 -11.81 15.36
CA SER A 7 -8.76 -12.32 16.45
C SER A 7 -8.06 -13.49 17.16
N LYS A 8 -7.89 -13.38 18.49
CA LYS A 8 -7.26 -14.41 19.34
C LYS A 8 -7.93 -15.78 19.18
N TRP A 9 -9.26 -15.81 19.05
CA TRP A 9 -10.02 -17.05 18.83
C TRP A 9 -9.67 -17.69 17.48
N LYS A 10 -9.64 -16.90 16.40
CA LYS A 10 -9.30 -17.41 15.07
C LYS A 10 -7.86 -17.92 15.00
N LEU A 11 -6.92 -17.26 15.70
CA LEU A 11 -5.54 -17.76 15.82
C LEU A 11 -5.46 -19.10 16.54
N LEU A 12 -6.24 -19.30 17.60
CA LEU A 12 -6.30 -20.57 18.31
C LEU A 12 -6.86 -21.67 17.39
N VAL A 13 -7.97 -21.40 16.71
CA VAL A 13 -8.57 -22.33 15.73
C VAL A 13 -7.59 -22.65 14.61
N PHE A 14 -6.90 -21.63 14.06
CA PHE A 14 -5.84 -21.81 13.06
C PHE A 14 -4.76 -22.76 13.58
N ALA A 15 -4.23 -22.55 14.80
CA ALA A 15 -3.18 -23.39 15.37
C ALA A 15 -3.63 -24.85 15.54
N VAL A 16 -4.88 -25.09 15.93
CA VAL A 16 -5.45 -26.45 16.05
C VAL A 16 -5.50 -27.14 14.69
N PHE A 17 -6.03 -26.48 13.66
CA PHE A 17 -6.09 -27.07 12.32
C PHE A 17 -4.73 -27.15 11.64
N ALA A 18 -3.78 -26.27 11.97
CA ALA A 18 -2.39 -26.35 11.54
C ALA A 18 -1.72 -27.60 12.10
N ALA A 19 -1.91 -27.89 13.40
CA ALA A 19 -1.40 -29.10 14.03
C ALA A 19 -2.05 -30.36 13.43
N ALA A 20 -3.36 -30.32 13.17
CA ALA A 20 -4.06 -31.42 12.52
C ALA A 20 -3.54 -31.66 11.09
N LYS A 21 -3.34 -30.60 10.30
CA LYS A 21 -2.76 -30.69 8.95
C LYS A 21 -1.30 -31.21 9.00
N ALA A 22 -0.51 -30.78 9.97
CA ALA A 22 0.87 -31.25 10.15
C ALA A 22 0.95 -32.78 10.36
N LEU A 23 -0.04 -33.37 11.04
CA LEU A 23 -0.13 -34.83 11.24
C LEU A 23 -0.45 -35.62 9.96
N GLN A 24 -0.88 -34.97 8.88
CA GLN A 24 -1.17 -35.64 7.61
C GLN A 24 0.07 -36.37 7.06
N ALA A 25 1.25 -35.74 7.14
CA ALA A 25 2.50 -36.35 6.68
C ALA A 25 2.85 -37.62 7.46
N VAL A 26 2.64 -37.58 8.79
CA VAL A 26 2.81 -38.73 9.69
C VAL A 26 1.83 -39.85 9.35
N PHE A 27 0.57 -39.52 9.12
CA PHE A 27 -0.45 -40.48 8.74
C PHE A 27 -0.12 -41.18 7.42
N ILE A 28 0.29 -40.42 6.40
CA ILE A 28 0.69 -40.99 5.11
C ILE A 28 1.88 -41.93 5.28
N ALA A 29 2.91 -41.53 6.03
CA ALA A 29 4.08 -42.38 6.26
C ALA A 29 3.73 -43.67 7.02
N TYR A 30 2.82 -43.60 7.99
CA TYR A 30 2.30 -44.77 8.70
C TYR A 30 1.53 -45.72 7.77
N VAL A 31 0.67 -45.17 6.91
CA VAL A 31 -0.07 -45.96 5.90
C VAL A 31 0.90 -46.71 4.99
N PHE A 32 1.96 -46.05 4.50
CA PHE A 32 2.98 -46.71 3.69
C PHE A 32 3.72 -47.82 4.45
N GLN A 33 4.07 -47.59 5.72
CA GLN A 33 4.66 -48.64 6.56
C GLN A 33 3.76 -49.88 6.63
N GLU A 34 2.45 -49.71 6.86
CA GLU A 34 1.51 -50.83 6.93
C GLU A 34 1.40 -51.58 5.60
N PHE A 35 1.39 -50.87 4.46
CA PHE A 35 1.41 -51.51 3.13
C PHE A 35 2.69 -52.32 2.89
N ILE A 36 3.85 -51.79 3.26
CA ILE A 36 5.14 -52.48 3.11
C ILE A 36 5.21 -53.71 4.02
N ASN A 37 4.75 -53.58 5.27
CA ASN A 37 4.67 -54.70 6.21
C ASN A 37 3.70 -55.79 5.70
N PHE A 38 2.56 -55.40 5.13
CA PHE A 38 1.61 -56.33 4.51
C PHE A 38 2.23 -57.07 3.32
N ALA A 39 3.01 -56.38 2.47
CA ALA A 39 3.69 -57.01 1.34
C ALA A 39 4.75 -58.04 1.80
N GLY A 40 5.48 -57.76 2.88
CA GLY A 40 6.46 -58.68 3.44
C GLY A 40 5.86 -59.84 4.24
N ASN A 41 4.73 -59.62 4.90
CA ASN A 41 4.03 -60.64 5.69
C ASN A 41 2.51 -60.39 5.66
N PRO A 42 1.78 -60.97 4.68
CA PRO A 42 0.37 -60.65 4.46
C PRO A 42 -0.49 -61.18 5.59
N LYS A 43 -0.80 -60.30 6.56
CA LYS A 43 -1.74 -60.54 7.65
C LYS A 43 -2.96 -59.63 7.49
N GLY A 44 -4.15 -60.23 7.46
CA GLY A 44 -5.41 -59.49 7.30
C GLY A 44 -5.81 -59.26 5.85
N SER A 45 -6.71 -58.29 5.61
CA SER A 45 -7.24 -57.98 4.27
C SER A 45 -6.64 -56.68 3.73
N LEU A 46 -6.00 -56.76 2.56
CA LEU A 46 -5.50 -55.59 1.84
C LEU A 46 -6.61 -54.56 1.56
N LEU A 47 -7.83 -55.03 1.24
CA LEU A 47 -8.97 -54.17 0.97
C LEU A 47 -9.32 -53.31 2.20
N GLN A 48 -9.31 -53.90 3.40
CA GLN A 48 -9.59 -53.16 4.64
C GLN A 48 -8.50 -52.12 4.95
N LEU A 49 -7.23 -52.44 4.68
CA LEU A 49 -6.13 -51.51 4.83
C LEU A 49 -6.28 -50.31 3.87
N THR A 50 -6.60 -50.58 2.60
CA THR A 50 -6.85 -49.56 1.59
C THR A 50 -8.03 -48.66 1.96
N ILE A 51 -9.14 -49.23 2.45
CA ILE A 51 -10.30 -48.44 2.91
C ILE A 51 -9.90 -47.50 4.05
N LYS A 52 -9.17 -47.98 5.07
CA LYS A 52 -8.69 -47.14 6.17
C LYS A 52 -7.79 -46.00 5.68
N ALA A 53 -6.87 -46.29 4.75
CA ALA A 53 -5.99 -45.30 4.14
C ALA A 53 -6.77 -44.21 3.41
N VAL A 54 -7.72 -44.60 2.55
CA VAL A 54 -8.56 -43.67 1.77
C VAL A 54 -9.42 -42.81 2.70
N VAL A 55 -10.11 -43.42 3.68
CA VAL A 55 -10.93 -42.67 4.65
C VAL A 55 -10.09 -41.66 5.42
N GLY A 56 -8.89 -42.04 5.86
CA GLY A 56 -7.99 -41.13 6.56
C GLY A 56 -7.49 -39.98 5.66
N ILE A 57 -7.12 -40.25 4.41
CA ILE A 57 -6.72 -39.20 3.46
C ILE A 57 -7.86 -38.21 3.24
N VAL A 58 -9.10 -38.69 3.05
CA VAL A 58 -10.28 -37.84 2.88
C VAL A 58 -10.51 -36.97 4.13
N LEU A 59 -10.35 -37.54 5.33
CA LEU A 59 -10.46 -36.79 6.59
C LEU A 59 -9.38 -35.69 6.68
N PHE A 60 -8.12 -36.01 6.41
CA PHE A 60 -7.04 -35.01 6.41
C PHE A 60 -7.22 -33.95 5.33
N ALA A 61 -7.76 -34.31 4.16
CA ALA A 61 -8.10 -33.34 3.13
C ALA A 61 -9.17 -32.35 3.61
N PHE A 62 -10.19 -32.82 4.34
CA PHE A 62 -11.20 -31.95 4.95
C PHE A 62 -10.59 -31.01 6.00
N LEU A 63 -9.73 -31.54 6.88
CA LEU A 63 -9.01 -30.73 7.88
C LEU A 63 -8.09 -29.70 7.22
N ALA A 64 -7.42 -30.06 6.13
CA ALA A 64 -6.56 -29.18 5.35
C ALA A 64 -7.37 -28.05 4.68
N LEU A 65 -8.58 -28.33 4.19
CA LEU A 65 -9.47 -27.29 3.66
C LEU A 65 -9.87 -26.29 4.75
N ILE A 66 -10.21 -26.77 5.95
CA ILE A 66 -10.52 -25.87 7.08
C ILE A 66 -9.29 -25.03 7.45
N TYR A 67 -8.10 -25.64 7.50
CA TYR A 67 -6.84 -24.91 7.70
C TYR A 67 -6.68 -23.77 6.69
N GLN A 68 -6.87 -24.03 5.39
CA GLN A 68 -6.72 -23.03 4.33
C GLN A 68 -7.72 -21.87 4.49
N ILE A 69 -8.98 -22.20 4.79
CA ILE A 69 -10.01 -21.18 5.04
C ILE A 69 -9.68 -20.36 6.29
N MET A 70 -9.16 -20.98 7.34
CA MET A 70 -8.74 -20.27 8.56
C MET A 70 -7.54 -19.36 8.31
N GLN A 71 -6.53 -19.83 7.57
CA GLN A 71 -5.36 -19.04 7.19
C GLN A 71 -5.79 -17.77 6.43
N ALA A 72 -6.64 -17.92 5.41
CA ALA A 72 -7.16 -16.79 4.63
C ALA A 72 -7.96 -15.79 5.50
N ASN A 73 -8.75 -16.28 6.46
CA ASN A 73 -9.51 -15.41 7.37
C ASN A 73 -8.62 -14.63 8.35
N VAL A 74 -7.55 -15.25 8.85
CA VAL A 74 -6.57 -14.56 9.71
C VAL A 74 -5.85 -13.46 8.94
N ILE A 75 -5.40 -13.76 7.72
CA ILE A 75 -4.76 -12.77 6.82
C ILE A 75 -5.71 -11.60 6.55
N LYS A 76 -6.97 -11.89 6.22
CA LYS A 76 -8.00 -10.85 5.99
C LYS A 76 -8.17 -9.93 7.21
N ASP A 77 -8.29 -10.49 8.41
CA ASP A 77 -8.48 -9.70 9.63
C ASP A 77 -7.29 -8.76 9.90
N VAL A 78 -6.06 -9.27 9.77
CA VAL A 78 -4.84 -8.47 9.94
C VAL A 78 -4.79 -7.35 8.91
N ASN A 79 -5.04 -7.67 7.64
CA ASN A 79 -5.05 -6.70 6.55
C ASN A 79 -6.11 -5.60 6.73
N LEU A 80 -7.31 -5.95 7.18
CA LEU A 80 -8.36 -4.97 7.45
C LEU A 80 -7.94 -4.00 8.56
N LYS A 81 -7.32 -4.49 9.63
CA LYS A 81 -6.85 -3.65 10.74
C LYS A 81 -5.71 -2.72 10.33
N ILE A 82 -4.76 -3.23 9.53
CA ILE A 82 -3.67 -2.42 8.97
C ILE A 82 -4.26 -1.31 8.06
N LYS A 83 -5.17 -1.66 7.16
CA LYS A 83 -5.81 -0.70 6.24
C LYS A 83 -6.62 0.35 7.00
N GLU A 84 -7.39 -0.05 8.02
CA GLU A 84 -8.17 0.87 8.86
C GLU A 84 -7.27 1.92 9.52
N GLN A 85 -6.16 1.50 10.14
CA GLN A 85 -5.20 2.41 10.79
C GLN A 85 -4.46 3.29 9.77
N ALA A 86 -4.02 2.71 8.66
CA ALA A 86 -3.35 3.43 7.59
C ALA A 86 -4.25 4.51 6.96
N THR A 87 -5.50 4.16 6.65
CA THR A 87 -6.50 5.10 6.12
C THR A 87 -6.80 6.22 7.12
N LYS A 88 -6.91 5.90 8.42
CA LYS A 88 -7.09 6.92 9.45
C LYS A 88 -5.92 7.90 9.48
N TYR A 89 -4.68 7.42 9.44
CA TYR A 89 -3.52 8.30 9.38
C TYR A 89 -3.52 9.18 8.11
N LEU A 90 -3.76 8.59 6.94
CA LEU A 90 -3.76 9.32 5.66
C LEU A 90 -4.82 10.41 5.57
N LEU A 91 -5.96 10.23 6.23
CA LEU A 91 -7.07 11.20 6.19
C LEU A 91 -6.94 12.31 7.24
N TYR A 92 -6.36 12.01 8.40
CA TYR A 92 -6.39 12.90 9.56
C TYR A 92 -5.02 13.44 9.99
N SER A 93 -3.92 12.97 9.39
CA SER A 93 -2.59 13.51 9.67
C SER A 93 -2.40 14.85 8.94
N ASP A 94 -2.08 15.90 9.70
CA ASP A 94 -1.71 17.21 9.14
C ASP A 94 -0.36 17.15 8.38
N ASN A 95 0.50 16.20 8.76
CA ASN A 95 1.75 15.90 8.08
C ASN A 95 1.53 14.76 7.08
N SER A 96 1.47 15.11 5.80
CA SER A 96 1.70 14.17 4.72
C SER A 96 3.19 13.84 4.66
N ASP A 97 3.69 13.04 5.62
CA ASP A 97 5.04 12.47 5.51
C ASP A 97 5.11 11.73 4.16
N PRO A 98 5.94 12.19 3.20
CA PRO A 98 5.99 11.61 1.86
C PRO A 98 6.40 10.14 1.86
N LYS A 99 6.83 9.59 3.00
CA LYS A 99 7.17 8.17 3.17
C LYS A 99 5.96 7.25 3.35
N PHE A 100 4.79 7.78 3.71
CA PHE A 100 3.55 7.01 3.91
C PHE A 100 2.49 7.48 2.92
N ASP A 101 2.49 6.87 1.74
CA ASP A 101 1.80 7.37 0.55
C ASP A 101 0.92 6.29 -0.12
N LEU A 102 0.47 6.56 -1.35
CA LEU A 102 -0.26 5.59 -2.16
C LEU A 102 0.55 4.32 -2.47
N SER A 103 1.88 4.44 -2.58
CA SER A 103 2.77 3.27 -2.75
C SER A 103 2.69 2.35 -1.55
N PHE A 104 2.58 2.92 -0.34
CA PHE A 104 2.36 2.11 0.85
C PHE A 104 1.06 1.29 0.76
N MET A 105 -0.05 1.95 0.41
CA MET A 105 -1.38 1.33 0.33
C MET A 105 -1.54 0.29 -0.79
N THR A 106 -0.69 0.33 -1.81
CA THR A 106 -0.81 -0.52 -3.00
C THR A 106 0.26 -1.62 -3.07
N ASN A 107 1.53 -1.28 -2.92
CA ASN A 107 2.66 -2.20 -3.10
C ASN A 107 3.20 -2.71 -1.76
N ASP A 108 3.53 -1.80 -0.84
CA ASP A 108 4.17 -2.17 0.42
C ASP A 108 3.25 -3.02 1.31
N LEU A 109 1.94 -2.72 1.33
CA LEU A 109 0.96 -3.49 2.10
C LEU A 109 0.86 -4.95 1.60
N LYS A 110 1.02 -5.18 0.30
CA LYS A 110 1.06 -6.56 -0.24
C LYS A 110 2.33 -7.28 0.20
N GLN A 111 3.46 -6.59 0.28
CA GLN A 111 4.69 -7.16 0.82
C GLN A 111 4.58 -7.45 2.33
N VAL A 112 3.87 -6.63 3.10
CA VAL A 112 3.58 -6.93 4.52
C VAL A 112 2.72 -8.18 4.63
N GLU A 113 1.72 -8.34 3.77
CA GLU A 113 0.88 -9.55 3.72
C GLU A 113 1.72 -10.81 3.42
N SER A 114 2.44 -10.84 2.30
CA SER A 114 3.17 -12.03 1.85
C SER A 114 4.45 -12.30 2.66
N HIS A 115 5.27 -11.28 2.91
CA HIS A 115 6.59 -11.47 3.52
C HIS A 115 6.55 -11.38 5.04
N ARG A 116 5.41 -11.03 5.67
CA ARG A 116 5.32 -10.93 7.12
C ARG A 116 4.15 -11.71 7.71
N VAL A 117 2.92 -11.44 7.28
CA VAL A 117 1.73 -12.10 7.85
C VAL A 117 1.72 -13.59 7.50
N GLU A 118 1.85 -13.91 6.21
CA GLU A 118 1.93 -15.30 5.74
C GLU A 118 3.17 -16.00 6.31
N ALA A 119 4.33 -15.34 6.29
CA ALA A 119 5.56 -15.86 6.88
C ALA A 119 5.43 -16.20 8.38
N GLU A 120 4.78 -15.36 9.19
CA GLU A 120 4.52 -15.65 10.62
C GLU A 120 3.63 -16.89 10.80
N LEU A 121 2.62 -17.10 9.93
CA LEU A 121 1.74 -18.26 9.95
C LEU A 121 2.46 -19.54 9.48
N ASP A 122 3.30 -19.41 8.45
CA ASP A 122 4.08 -20.52 7.90
C ASP A 122 5.14 -21.00 8.87
N ILE A 123 5.76 -20.11 9.66
CA ILE A 123 6.66 -20.51 10.76
C ILE A 123 5.93 -21.41 11.76
N ILE A 124 4.69 -21.06 12.13
CA ILE A 124 3.88 -21.88 13.05
C ILE A 124 3.60 -23.25 12.42
N PHE A 125 3.11 -23.28 11.18
CA PHE A 125 2.78 -24.54 10.50
C PHE A 125 4.02 -25.43 10.30
N ASN A 126 5.13 -24.86 9.81
CA ASN A 126 6.39 -25.57 9.61
C ASN A 126 6.96 -26.09 10.92
N GLY A 127 6.89 -25.31 12.00
CA GLY A 127 7.30 -25.76 13.33
C GLY A 127 6.49 -26.98 13.80
N LEU A 128 5.16 -26.93 13.66
CA LEU A 128 4.28 -28.05 13.99
C LEU A 128 4.53 -29.28 13.11
N GLN A 129 4.77 -29.09 11.82
CA GLN A 129 5.08 -30.16 10.87
C GLN A 129 6.39 -30.86 11.23
N PHE A 130 7.44 -30.09 11.53
CA PHE A 130 8.72 -30.62 11.97
C PHE A 130 8.55 -31.44 13.26
N ILE A 131 7.89 -30.88 14.28
CA ILE A 131 7.68 -31.55 15.57
C ILE A 131 6.90 -32.85 15.39
N ALA A 132 5.80 -32.82 14.63
CA ALA A 132 4.97 -34.00 14.39
C ALA A 132 5.75 -35.10 13.65
N ALA A 133 6.44 -34.76 12.56
CA ALA A 133 7.22 -35.70 11.77
C ALA A 133 8.39 -36.29 12.58
N PHE A 134 9.14 -35.42 13.28
CA PHE A 134 10.32 -35.84 14.05
C PHE A 134 9.94 -36.69 15.26
N ALA A 135 8.88 -36.32 15.99
CA ALA A 135 8.37 -37.13 17.10
C ALA A 135 7.92 -38.52 16.64
N ALA A 136 7.18 -38.60 15.54
CA ALA A 136 6.73 -39.87 14.97
C ALA A 136 7.91 -40.76 14.54
N ALA A 137 8.94 -40.18 13.92
CA ALA A 137 10.13 -40.92 13.51
C ALA A 137 10.94 -41.40 14.74
N MET A 138 11.15 -40.54 15.73
CA MET A 138 11.88 -40.86 16.97
C MET A 138 11.21 -41.99 17.77
N LEU A 139 9.87 -42.00 17.83
CA LEU A 139 9.10 -43.08 18.47
C LEU A 139 9.26 -44.43 17.74
N SER A 140 9.44 -44.41 16.41
CA SER A 140 9.65 -45.61 15.61
C SER A 140 11.08 -46.16 15.70
N SER A 141 12.09 -45.30 15.52
CA SER A 141 13.51 -45.64 15.73
C SER A 141 14.34 -44.38 15.95
N TRP A 142 14.80 -44.19 17.19
CA TRP A 142 15.58 -43.00 17.57
C TRP A 142 16.92 -42.89 16.82
N ALA A 143 17.64 -44.01 16.68
CA ALA A 143 18.97 -44.02 16.05
C ALA A 143 18.90 -43.66 14.56
N LEU A 144 17.98 -44.30 13.82
CA LEU A 144 17.82 -44.03 12.39
C LEU A 144 17.27 -42.62 12.13
N SER A 145 16.37 -42.13 12.99
CA SER A 145 15.81 -40.77 12.88
C SER A 145 16.86 -39.69 13.04
N LEU A 146 17.78 -39.85 14.00
CA LEU A 146 18.91 -38.93 14.17
C LEU A 146 19.86 -38.95 12.97
N ILE A 147 20.13 -40.12 12.40
CA ILE A 147 20.95 -40.24 11.18
C ILE A 147 20.32 -39.45 10.04
N PHE A 148 19.03 -39.66 9.76
CA PHE A 148 18.33 -38.92 8.72
C PHE A 148 18.32 -37.42 9.00
N LEU A 149 18.04 -36.98 10.24
CA LEU A 149 18.06 -35.56 10.58
C LEU A 149 19.44 -34.92 10.34
N VAL A 150 20.51 -35.48 10.89
CA VAL A 150 21.87 -34.92 10.77
C VAL A 150 22.30 -34.90 9.31
N ALA A 151 22.11 -36.00 8.60
CA ALA A 151 22.54 -36.10 7.22
C ALA A 151 21.73 -35.15 6.30
N SER A 152 20.46 -34.90 6.64
CA SER A 152 19.60 -33.95 5.94
C SER A 152 19.96 -32.47 6.13
N LEU A 153 20.66 -32.14 7.22
CA LEU A 153 21.12 -30.79 7.51
C LEU A 153 22.49 -30.48 6.88
N ALA A 154 23.25 -31.52 6.51
CA ALA A 154 24.59 -31.37 5.96
C ALA A 154 24.67 -30.47 4.70
N PRO A 155 23.72 -30.51 3.75
CA PRO A 155 23.76 -29.62 2.57
C PRO A 155 23.66 -28.13 2.92
N GLY A 156 22.97 -27.78 4.01
CA GLY A 156 22.87 -26.39 4.48
C GLY A 156 24.22 -25.80 4.91
N LEU A 157 25.16 -26.64 5.37
CA LEU A 157 26.52 -26.19 5.71
C LEU A 157 27.33 -25.79 4.47
N LEU A 158 27.13 -26.47 3.34
CA LEU A 158 27.75 -26.10 2.07
C LEU A 158 27.18 -24.79 1.52
N GLN A 159 25.89 -24.51 1.72
CA GLN A 159 25.27 -23.25 1.32
C GLN A 159 26.00 -22.04 1.94
N ASN A 160 26.45 -22.15 3.20
CA ASN A 160 27.18 -21.07 3.88
C ASN A 160 28.56 -20.78 3.26
N ILE A 161 29.17 -21.75 2.56
CA ILE A 161 30.48 -21.58 1.91
C ILE A 161 30.32 -20.89 0.55
N PHE A 162 29.30 -21.28 -0.23
CA PHE A 162 29.09 -20.76 -1.58
C PHE A 162 28.19 -19.51 -1.64
N GLY A 163 27.38 -19.25 -0.61
CA GLY A 163 26.45 -18.12 -0.52
C GLY A 163 27.08 -16.75 -0.81
N PRO A 164 28.19 -16.37 -0.15
CA PRO A 164 28.83 -15.06 -0.38
C PRO A 164 29.27 -14.82 -1.82
N LYS A 165 29.62 -15.89 -2.56
CA LYS A 165 30.01 -15.80 -3.97
C LYS A 165 28.81 -15.51 -4.88
N ILE A 166 27.64 -16.06 -4.57
CA ILE A 166 26.39 -15.76 -5.27
C ILE A 166 25.96 -14.34 -4.97
N GLU A 167 25.98 -13.93 -3.70
CA GLU A 167 25.64 -12.55 -3.29
C GLU A 167 26.50 -11.51 -4.03
N ALA A 168 27.83 -11.69 -4.06
CA ALA A 168 28.72 -10.79 -4.79
C ALA A 168 28.42 -10.72 -6.30
N ALA A 169 28.04 -11.85 -6.92
CA ALA A 169 27.66 -11.89 -8.34
C ALA A 169 26.28 -11.25 -8.58
N SER A 170 25.33 -11.42 -7.64
CA SER A 170 24.01 -10.78 -7.67
C SER A 170 24.12 -9.28 -7.59
N SER A 171 24.88 -8.73 -6.63
CA SER A 171 25.08 -7.28 -6.51
C SER A 171 25.77 -6.69 -7.75
N ALA A 172 26.70 -7.42 -8.37
CA ALA A 172 27.32 -7.00 -9.63
C ALA A 172 26.32 -6.95 -10.79
N TRP A 173 25.39 -7.92 -10.88
CA TRP A 173 24.31 -7.91 -11.87
C TRP A 173 23.30 -6.79 -11.59
N GLU A 174 22.87 -6.60 -10.34
CA GLU A 174 21.96 -5.51 -9.95
C GLU A 174 22.50 -4.14 -10.37
N GLY A 175 23.79 -3.90 -10.17
CA GLY A 175 24.44 -2.65 -10.59
C GLY A 175 24.45 -2.43 -12.10
N GLU A 176 24.59 -3.48 -12.92
CA GLU A 176 24.51 -3.37 -14.39
C GLU A 176 23.07 -3.35 -14.89
N ASN A 177 22.14 -4.04 -14.22
CA ASN A 177 20.71 -4.03 -14.51
C ASN A 177 20.10 -2.65 -14.28
N SER A 178 20.49 -1.97 -13.20
CA SER A 178 20.07 -0.59 -12.94
C SER A 178 20.48 0.37 -14.08
N LYS A 179 21.73 0.29 -14.54
CA LYS A 179 22.23 1.09 -15.68
C LYS A 179 21.47 0.78 -16.98
N TYR A 180 21.14 -0.48 -17.21
CA TYR A 180 20.34 -0.90 -18.36
C TYR A 180 18.92 -0.32 -18.31
N THR A 181 18.25 -0.40 -17.15
CA THR A 181 16.89 0.14 -16.98
C THR A 181 16.85 1.65 -17.15
N GLU A 182 17.84 2.37 -16.60
CA GLU A 182 17.98 3.82 -16.78
C GLU A 182 18.18 4.17 -18.26
N ALA A 183 19.13 3.50 -18.94
CA ALA A 183 19.38 3.71 -20.36
C ALA A 183 18.16 3.36 -21.24
N MET A 184 17.35 2.38 -20.84
CA MET A 184 16.12 2.01 -21.54
C MET A 184 15.05 3.09 -21.42
N THR A 185 14.84 3.64 -20.22
CA THR A 185 13.93 4.77 -19.99
C THR A 185 14.35 5.99 -20.80
N ASP A 186 15.64 6.36 -20.74
CA ASP A 186 16.20 7.45 -21.56
C ASP A 186 15.89 7.23 -23.05
N THR A 187 16.15 6.01 -23.54
CA THR A 187 15.99 5.67 -24.95
C THR A 187 14.53 5.75 -25.39
N ILE A 188 13.58 5.25 -24.58
CA ILE A 188 12.15 5.31 -24.89
C ILE A 188 11.66 6.76 -24.93
N ASN A 189 12.03 7.57 -23.93
CA ASN A 189 11.63 8.98 -23.86
C ASN A 189 12.27 9.80 -25.00
N PHE A 190 13.49 9.45 -25.39
CA PHE A 190 14.23 10.14 -26.45
C PHE A 190 13.95 9.59 -27.86
N ALA A 191 13.21 8.49 -28.03
CA ALA A 191 13.07 7.80 -29.32
C ALA A 191 12.45 8.67 -30.44
N ALA A 192 11.51 9.56 -30.09
CA ALA A 192 10.93 10.50 -31.05
C ALA A 192 11.96 11.54 -31.52
N PHE A 193 12.76 12.06 -30.58
CA PHE A 193 13.85 13.01 -30.89
C PHE A 193 15.00 12.34 -31.63
N ALA A 194 15.38 11.11 -31.27
CA ALA A 194 16.42 10.35 -31.98
C ALA A 194 16.09 10.19 -33.47
N ARG A 195 14.82 9.92 -33.81
CA ARG A 195 14.33 9.87 -35.19
C ARG A 195 14.30 11.23 -35.89
N LEU A 196 14.03 12.30 -35.15
CA LEU A 196 14.05 13.66 -35.70
C LEU A 196 15.47 14.09 -36.13
N TYR A 197 16.49 13.56 -35.45
CA TYR A 197 17.90 13.89 -35.68
C TYR A 197 18.69 12.78 -36.41
N ASP A 198 18.02 11.78 -36.99
CA ASP A 198 18.64 10.64 -37.68
C ASP A 198 19.74 9.93 -36.85
N ALA A 199 19.56 9.89 -35.52
CA ALA A 199 20.53 9.40 -34.55
C ALA A 199 20.25 7.97 -34.04
N GLU A 200 19.31 7.26 -34.64
CA GLU A 200 18.82 5.96 -34.16
C GLU A 200 19.94 4.92 -34.08
N GLY A 201 20.89 4.91 -35.02
CA GLY A 201 22.02 3.99 -35.01
C GLY A 201 22.94 4.19 -33.80
N SER A 202 23.18 5.44 -33.39
CA SER A 202 23.97 5.76 -32.20
C SER A 202 23.26 5.31 -30.93
N ILE A 203 21.98 5.63 -30.79
CA ILE A 203 21.18 5.22 -29.63
C ILE A 203 21.03 3.70 -29.56
N TYR A 204 20.83 3.04 -30.70
CA TYR A 204 20.77 1.58 -30.80
C TYR A 204 22.07 0.92 -30.31
N SER A 205 23.23 1.40 -30.77
CA SER A 205 24.53 0.87 -30.33
C SER A 205 24.82 1.13 -28.84
N ARG A 206 24.46 2.31 -28.31
CA ARG A 206 24.50 2.61 -26.87
C ARG A 206 23.66 1.61 -26.08
N MET A 207 22.42 1.36 -26.52
CA MET A 207 21.51 0.43 -25.87
C MET A 207 22.03 -1.01 -25.91
N LEU A 208 22.58 -1.44 -27.05
CA LEU A 208 23.14 -2.78 -27.21
C LEU A 208 24.34 -3.01 -26.28
N HIS A 209 25.19 -2.00 -26.08
CA HIS A 209 26.32 -2.07 -25.14
C HIS A 209 25.86 -2.29 -23.68
N TYR A 210 24.84 -1.56 -23.23
CA TYR A 210 24.27 -1.78 -21.88
C TYR A 210 23.61 -3.16 -21.75
N SER A 211 22.88 -3.57 -22.79
CA SER A 211 22.26 -4.91 -22.84
C SER A 211 23.30 -6.02 -22.72
N GLN A 212 24.39 -5.96 -23.48
CA GLN A 212 25.46 -6.97 -23.44
C GLN A 212 26.15 -7.06 -22.08
N ARG A 213 26.41 -5.93 -21.42
CA ARG A 213 27.01 -5.90 -20.08
C ARG A 213 26.10 -6.52 -19.03
N MET A 214 24.81 -6.16 -19.06
CA MET A 214 23.80 -6.71 -18.17
C MET A 214 23.66 -8.23 -18.37
N GLU A 215 23.54 -8.70 -19.61
CA GLU A 215 23.47 -10.14 -19.93
C GLU A 215 24.74 -10.91 -19.55
N THR A 216 25.92 -10.30 -19.71
CA THR A 216 27.19 -10.93 -19.30
C THR A 216 27.27 -11.07 -17.78
N ALA A 217 26.86 -10.04 -17.03
CA ALA A 217 26.78 -10.10 -15.57
C ALA A 217 25.74 -11.13 -15.11
N LEU A 218 24.56 -11.17 -15.76
CA LEU A 218 23.51 -12.14 -15.50
C LEU A 218 24.00 -13.57 -15.73
N ALA A 219 24.68 -13.82 -16.85
CA ALA A 219 25.24 -15.13 -17.17
C ALA A 219 26.28 -15.58 -16.13
N LYS A 220 27.12 -14.66 -15.62
CA LYS A 220 28.09 -14.96 -14.56
C LYS A 220 27.40 -15.33 -13.24
N MET A 221 26.38 -14.57 -12.85
CA MET A 221 25.55 -14.85 -11.66
C MET A 221 24.85 -16.20 -11.80
N LYS A 222 24.15 -16.43 -12.92
CA LYS A 222 23.43 -17.68 -13.19
C LYS A 222 24.35 -18.90 -13.22
N LYS A 223 25.55 -18.79 -13.80
CA LYS A 223 26.55 -19.87 -13.74
C LYS A 223 26.99 -20.17 -12.31
N ALA A 224 27.24 -19.15 -11.49
CA ALA A 224 27.60 -19.35 -10.09
C ALA A 224 26.46 -20.00 -9.30
N GLU A 225 25.22 -19.55 -9.50
CA GLU A 225 24.00 -20.13 -8.92
C GLU A 225 23.85 -21.60 -9.33
N MET A 226 23.83 -21.91 -10.63
CA MET A 226 23.63 -23.27 -11.13
C MET A 226 24.72 -24.24 -10.68
N VAL A 227 25.99 -23.86 -10.75
CA VAL A 227 27.09 -24.73 -10.30
C VAL A 227 26.99 -25.00 -8.80
N THR A 228 26.68 -23.97 -8.01
CA THR A 228 26.50 -24.12 -6.56
C THR A 228 25.34 -25.05 -6.24
N THR A 229 24.18 -24.83 -6.87
CA THR A 229 22.99 -25.66 -6.69
C THR A 229 23.28 -27.11 -7.06
N GLU A 230 24.01 -27.37 -8.16
CA GLU A 230 24.34 -28.73 -8.58
C GLU A 230 25.28 -29.44 -7.60
N VAL A 231 26.30 -28.74 -7.08
CA VAL A 231 27.22 -29.26 -6.07
C VAL A 231 26.47 -29.58 -4.77
N ILE A 232 25.62 -28.66 -4.31
CA ILE A 232 24.82 -28.85 -3.08
C ILE A 232 23.83 -29.99 -3.26
N THR A 233 23.15 -30.08 -4.40
CA THR A 233 22.19 -31.15 -4.70
C THR A 233 22.87 -32.51 -4.78
N SER A 234 24.03 -32.59 -5.45
CA SER A 234 24.83 -33.82 -5.51
C SER A 234 25.28 -34.28 -4.11
N PHE A 235 25.76 -33.35 -3.29
CA PHE A 235 26.12 -33.63 -1.90
C PHE A 235 24.90 -34.05 -1.06
N ALA A 236 23.74 -33.43 -1.28
CA ALA A 236 22.49 -33.79 -0.64
C ALA A 236 22.03 -35.21 -1.00
N TYR A 237 22.22 -35.70 -2.23
CA TYR A 237 21.91 -37.09 -2.55
C TYR A 237 22.79 -38.07 -1.76
N VAL A 238 24.09 -37.78 -1.63
CA VAL A 238 25.01 -38.64 -0.88
C VAL A 238 24.67 -38.62 0.62
N CYS A 239 24.52 -37.44 1.20
CA CYS A 239 24.26 -37.27 2.62
C CYS A 239 22.84 -37.64 3.00
N SER A 240 21.81 -37.17 2.30
CA SER A 240 20.42 -37.32 2.70
C SER A 240 19.76 -38.61 2.19
N MET A 241 20.29 -39.25 1.12
CA MET A 241 19.77 -40.53 0.63
C MET A 241 20.76 -41.68 0.83
N ILE A 242 21.92 -41.67 0.16
CA ILE A 242 22.79 -42.86 0.08
C ILE A 242 23.27 -43.33 1.46
N ILE A 243 23.77 -42.42 2.29
CA ILE A 243 24.29 -42.77 3.63
C ILE A 243 23.17 -43.28 4.56
N PRO A 244 22.05 -42.54 4.78
CA PRO A 244 20.95 -42.99 5.63
C PRO A 244 20.27 -44.25 5.13
N PHE A 245 20.12 -44.45 3.80
CA PHE A 245 19.56 -45.68 3.26
C PHE A 245 20.48 -46.87 3.51
N SER A 246 21.79 -46.72 3.31
CA SER A 246 22.75 -47.80 3.58
C SER A 246 22.72 -48.22 5.04
N LEU A 247 22.70 -47.26 5.97
CA LEU A 247 22.60 -47.51 7.40
C LEU A 247 21.22 -48.07 7.80
N GLY A 248 20.14 -47.59 7.17
CA GLY A 248 18.78 -48.08 7.39
C GLY A 248 18.62 -49.54 6.94
N ILE A 249 19.12 -49.89 5.76
CA ILE A 249 19.16 -51.28 5.28
C ILE A 249 19.99 -52.16 6.22
N TYR A 250 21.13 -51.65 6.72
CA TYR A 250 21.92 -52.37 7.73
C TYR A 250 21.11 -52.65 9.02
N PHE A 251 20.33 -51.70 9.52
CA PHE A 251 19.46 -51.94 10.68
C PHE A 251 18.32 -52.92 10.39
N VAL A 252 17.79 -52.94 9.15
CA VAL A 252 16.81 -53.93 8.72
C VAL A 252 17.42 -55.33 8.67
N THR A 253 18.62 -55.49 8.10
CA THR A 253 19.28 -56.82 7.99
C THR A 253 19.74 -57.37 9.34
N GLN A 254 20.04 -56.49 10.30
CA GLN A 254 20.31 -56.87 11.70
C GLN A 254 19.02 -57.17 12.50
N GLY A 255 17.83 -57.02 11.90
CA GLY A 255 16.55 -57.27 12.56
C GLY A 255 16.18 -56.24 13.65
N GLN A 256 16.85 -55.09 13.69
CA GLN A 256 16.59 -54.03 14.68
C GLN A 256 15.31 -53.24 14.36
N ILE A 257 14.98 -53.11 13.08
CA ILE A 257 13.79 -52.42 12.57
C ILE A 257 13.16 -53.22 11.43
N THR A 258 11.87 -52.99 11.17
CA THR A 258 11.19 -53.57 10.00
C THR A 258 11.46 -52.75 8.74
N LEU A 259 11.31 -53.37 7.56
CA LEU A 259 11.37 -52.65 6.28
C LEU A 259 10.30 -51.55 6.21
N GLY A 260 9.11 -51.76 6.77
CA GLY A 260 8.07 -50.73 6.84
C GLY A 260 8.47 -49.53 7.69
N THR A 261 9.07 -49.76 8.87
CA THR A 261 9.58 -48.68 9.74
C THR A 261 10.68 -47.87 9.07
N PHE A 262 11.60 -48.53 8.35
CA PHE A 262 12.59 -47.86 7.53
C PHE A 262 11.94 -46.95 6.47
N MET A 263 10.95 -47.46 5.74
CA MET A 263 10.22 -46.70 4.71
C MET A 263 9.45 -45.50 5.29
N MET A 264 8.82 -45.65 6.47
CA MET A 264 8.17 -44.54 7.18
C MET A 264 9.16 -43.42 7.48
N ILE A 265 10.31 -43.74 8.10
CA ILE A 265 11.32 -42.74 8.47
C ILE A 265 11.90 -42.09 7.22
N SER A 266 12.19 -42.86 6.17
CA SER A 266 12.65 -42.31 4.89
C SER A 266 11.65 -41.34 4.26
N GLN A 267 10.35 -41.60 4.36
CA GLN A 267 9.33 -40.69 3.83
C GLN A 267 9.18 -39.43 4.69
N LEU A 268 9.31 -39.57 6.01
CA LEU A 268 9.31 -38.45 6.95
C LEU A 268 10.56 -37.58 6.85
N ALA A 269 11.67 -38.07 6.30
CA ALA A 269 12.91 -37.31 6.15
C ALA A 269 12.70 -35.97 5.42
N ASN A 270 11.88 -35.94 4.36
CA ASN A 270 11.55 -34.70 3.64
C ASN A 270 10.77 -33.70 4.52
N ASN A 271 10.04 -34.19 5.52
CA ASN A 271 9.32 -33.38 6.51
C ASN A 271 10.22 -32.93 7.68
N PHE A 272 11.51 -33.27 7.67
CA PHE A 272 12.50 -32.66 8.56
C PHE A 272 13.13 -31.42 7.89
N ILE A 273 13.53 -31.56 6.62
CA ILE A 273 14.24 -30.52 5.87
C ILE A 273 13.32 -29.38 5.49
N ASN A 274 12.22 -29.69 4.79
CA ASN A 274 11.38 -28.67 4.16
C ASN A 274 10.84 -27.66 5.17
N PRO A 275 10.37 -28.06 6.36
CA PRO A 275 9.93 -27.09 7.35
C PRO A 275 11.06 -26.23 7.91
N ILE A 276 12.27 -26.77 8.08
CA ILE A 276 13.43 -25.99 8.52
C ILE A 276 13.79 -24.94 7.47
N VAL A 277 13.88 -25.35 6.19
CA VAL A 277 14.14 -24.43 5.07
C VAL A 277 13.02 -23.39 4.96
N GLY A 278 11.76 -23.82 5.11
CA GLY A 278 10.60 -22.94 5.13
C GLY A 278 10.68 -21.90 6.24
N ILE A 279 11.04 -22.29 7.47
CA ILE A 279 11.24 -21.36 8.58
C ILE A 279 12.37 -20.37 8.27
N PHE A 280 13.50 -20.82 7.73
CA PHE A 280 14.58 -19.90 7.35
C PHE A 280 14.16 -18.91 6.27
N SER A 281 13.41 -19.36 5.26
CA SER A 281 12.82 -18.50 4.23
C SER A 281 11.88 -17.47 4.85
N SER A 282 10.90 -17.92 5.65
CA SER A 282 9.95 -17.03 6.32
C SER A 282 10.62 -16.04 7.27
N VAL A 283 11.70 -16.43 7.96
CA VAL A 283 12.50 -15.51 8.79
C VAL A 283 13.21 -14.47 7.91
N ASN A 284 13.72 -14.86 6.74
CA ASN A 284 14.30 -13.92 5.80
C ASN A 284 13.26 -12.94 5.24
N ASP A 285 12.08 -13.43 4.89
CA ASP A 285 10.96 -12.61 4.41
C ASP A 285 10.51 -11.60 5.48
N ILE A 286 10.44 -12.01 6.75
CA ILE A 286 10.13 -11.10 7.86
C ILE A 286 11.22 -10.01 7.99
N LYS A 287 12.50 -10.36 7.79
CA LYS A 287 13.60 -9.39 7.84
C LYS A 287 13.53 -8.39 6.70
N THR A 288 13.26 -8.83 5.47
CA THR A 288 13.18 -7.96 4.29
C THR A 288 11.98 -7.00 4.38
N SER A 289 10.90 -7.40 5.05
CA SER A 289 9.72 -6.55 5.30
C SER A 289 9.85 -5.59 6.48
N ASN A 290 10.91 -5.66 7.30
CA ASN A 290 11.06 -4.80 8.49
C ASN A 290 11.03 -3.29 8.19
N PRO A 291 11.75 -2.75 7.18
CA PRO A 291 11.72 -1.32 6.90
C PRO A 291 10.31 -0.81 6.56
N ILE A 292 9.54 -1.63 5.85
CA ILE A 292 8.14 -1.34 5.50
C ILE A 292 7.26 -1.39 6.76
N TRP A 293 7.47 -2.40 7.60
CA TRP A 293 6.72 -2.56 8.85
C TRP A 293 6.97 -1.40 9.82
N GLU A 294 8.21 -0.91 9.90
CA GLU A 294 8.58 0.22 10.75
C GLU A 294 7.83 1.50 10.35
N LYS A 295 7.72 1.78 9.04
CA LYS A 295 6.89 2.89 8.52
C LYS A 295 5.45 2.80 9.02
N PHE A 296 4.85 1.61 8.96
CA PHE A 296 3.48 1.41 9.44
C PHE A 296 3.38 1.58 10.96
N THR A 297 4.30 0.99 11.74
CA THR A 297 4.22 1.08 13.20
C THR A 297 4.42 2.50 13.72
N ALA A 298 5.13 3.36 12.99
CA ALA A 298 5.27 4.77 13.33
C ALA A 298 3.93 5.51 13.31
N VAL A 299 2.96 5.05 12.52
CA VAL A 299 1.64 5.69 12.33
C VAL A 299 0.49 4.89 12.94
N ALA A 300 0.72 3.64 13.35
CA ALA A 300 -0.32 2.72 13.81
C ALA A 300 -1.10 3.20 15.05
N ASP A 301 -0.44 3.97 15.91
CA ASP A 301 -1.02 4.52 17.15
C ASP A 301 -1.53 5.96 16.98
N PHE A 302 -1.68 6.43 15.73
CA PHE A 302 -2.17 7.77 15.44
C PHE A 302 -3.61 7.96 15.94
N THR A 303 -3.79 9.03 16.73
CA THR A 303 -5.09 9.53 17.19
C THR A 303 -5.38 10.85 16.51
N ALA A 304 -6.48 10.90 15.75
CA ALA A 304 -6.97 12.14 15.17
C ALA A 304 -7.34 13.12 16.29
N LYS A 305 -6.97 14.39 16.13
CA LYS A 305 -7.50 15.47 16.97
C LYS A 305 -9.00 15.64 16.63
N GLU A 306 -9.83 15.82 17.64
CA GLU A 306 -11.22 16.21 17.43
C GLU A 306 -11.26 17.68 17.02
N SER A 307 -12.04 17.99 15.96
CA SER A 307 -12.31 19.36 15.56
C SER A 307 -13.15 20.04 16.63
N ALA A 308 -12.81 21.26 17.04
CA ALA A 308 -13.62 22.03 17.97
C ALA A 308 -14.95 22.41 17.29
N ALA A 309 -16.07 21.89 17.82
CA ALA A 309 -17.37 21.96 17.16
C ALA A 309 -18.08 23.33 17.27
N ASP A 310 -17.63 24.22 18.17
CA ASP A 310 -18.22 25.54 18.33
C ASP A 310 -17.42 26.58 17.56
N ARG A 311 -18.09 27.19 16.58
CA ARG A 311 -17.54 28.27 15.76
C ARG A 311 -18.06 29.60 16.30
N ASP A 312 -17.15 30.51 16.58
CA ASP A 312 -17.53 31.91 16.71
C ASP A 312 -17.90 32.51 15.36
N GLU A 313 -18.80 33.50 15.37
CA GLU A 313 -19.18 34.24 14.17
C GLU A 313 -17.94 34.92 13.55
N PHE A 314 -17.73 34.76 12.24
CA PHE A 314 -16.64 35.40 11.52
C PHE A 314 -16.86 36.92 11.44
N LYS A 315 -15.89 37.70 11.93
CA LYS A 315 -15.90 39.17 11.93
C LYS A 315 -14.80 39.71 11.04
N GLU A 316 -13.58 39.23 11.22
CA GLU A 316 -12.42 39.69 10.47
C GLU A 316 -11.29 38.66 10.42
N LEU A 317 -10.44 38.83 9.42
CA LEU A 317 -9.19 38.12 9.19
C LEU A 317 -8.09 39.14 8.95
N SER A 318 -6.95 39.00 9.62
CA SER A 318 -5.77 39.86 9.46
C SER A 318 -4.48 39.06 9.29
N LEU A 319 -3.67 39.47 8.32
CA LEU A 319 -2.28 39.10 8.16
C LEU A 319 -1.46 40.37 8.35
N ASP A 320 -0.49 40.32 9.27
CA ASP A 320 0.39 41.45 9.60
C ASP A 320 1.85 41.00 9.42
N ASP A 321 2.58 41.66 8.51
CA ASP A 321 3.96 41.33 8.10
C ASP A 321 4.18 39.84 7.72
N ALA A 322 3.13 39.20 7.17
CA ALA A 322 3.11 37.76 6.98
C ALA A 322 4.12 37.27 5.92
N SER A 323 4.98 36.33 6.31
CA SER A 323 6.01 35.76 5.46
C SER A 323 5.97 34.24 5.44
N VAL A 324 6.21 33.62 4.28
CA VAL A 324 6.23 32.15 4.13
C VAL A 324 7.50 31.72 3.42
N GLN A 325 8.15 30.70 3.98
CA GLN A 325 9.35 30.09 3.42
C GLN A 325 9.15 28.57 3.27
N ILE A 326 9.39 28.06 2.05
CA ILE A 326 9.40 26.61 1.76
C ILE A 326 10.80 26.24 1.28
N GLY A 327 11.52 25.46 2.10
CA GLY A 327 12.95 25.20 1.89
C GLY A 327 13.76 26.50 1.92
N ASP A 328 14.56 26.75 0.88
CA ASP A 328 15.36 27.97 0.76
C ASP A 328 14.63 29.11 0.02
N ARG A 329 13.39 28.89 -0.43
CA ARG A 329 12.64 29.87 -1.22
C ARG A 329 11.61 30.58 -0.35
N LYS A 330 11.76 31.90 -0.20
CA LYS A 330 10.70 32.78 0.30
C LYS A 330 9.61 32.92 -0.76
N LEU A 331 8.37 32.62 -0.40
CA LEU A 331 7.21 32.69 -1.28
C LEU A 331 6.33 33.91 -0.99
N LEU A 332 6.16 34.25 0.29
CA LEU A 332 5.48 35.46 0.75
C LEU A 332 6.45 36.25 1.65
N ASN A 333 6.44 37.58 1.58
CA ASN A 333 7.36 38.43 2.32
C ASN A 333 6.70 39.74 2.74
N GLY A 334 6.32 39.84 4.01
CA GLY A 334 5.76 41.05 4.63
C GLY A 334 4.38 41.44 4.09
N LEU A 335 3.47 40.48 3.95
CA LEU A 335 2.12 40.73 3.44
C LEU A 335 1.20 41.26 4.55
N ASP A 336 0.70 42.49 4.37
CA ASP A 336 -0.40 43.05 5.17
C ASP A 336 -1.74 42.94 4.43
N LEU A 337 -2.69 42.21 5.02
CA LEU A 337 -4.03 42.01 4.48
C LEU A 337 -5.08 41.92 5.60
N THR A 338 -6.07 42.80 5.59
CA THR A 338 -7.24 42.72 6.48
C THR A 338 -8.52 42.53 5.67
N VAL A 339 -9.31 41.50 5.95
CA VAL A 339 -10.60 41.22 5.28
C VAL A 339 -11.71 41.14 6.32
N LYS A 340 -12.77 41.91 6.11
CA LYS A 340 -13.92 41.96 7.02
C LYS A 340 -15.06 41.04 6.56
N ASN A 341 -15.94 40.69 7.49
CA ASN A 341 -17.14 39.93 7.19
C ASN A 341 -17.97 40.63 6.09
N GLY A 342 -18.36 39.84 5.08
CA GLY A 342 -19.18 40.27 3.94
C GLY A 342 -18.41 40.85 2.76
N GLU A 343 -17.12 41.17 2.90
CA GLU A 343 -16.33 41.74 1.79
C GLU A 343 -16.10 40.72 0.66
N LYS A 344 -16.19 41.19 -0.58
CA LYS A 344 -15.73 40.48 -1.78
C LYS A 344 -14.39 41.07 -2.23
N VAL A 345 -13.31 40.38 -1.93
CA VAL A 345 -11.94 40.85 -2.17
C VAL A 345 -11.29 40.05 -3.29
N LEU A 346 -10.79 40.76 -4.30
CA LEU A 346 -9.94 40.22 -5.35
C LEU A 346 -8.47 40.50 -5.03
N LEU A 347 -7.66 39.45 -5.03
CA LEU A 347 -6.21 39.50 -4.85
C LEU A 347 -5.54 39.26 -6.20
N GLU A 348 -5.02 40.33 -6.82
CA GLU A 348 -4.32 40.22 -8.09
C GLU A 348 -2.82 39.97 -7.87
N ALA A 349 -2.30 38.90 -8.47
CA ALA A 349 -0.88 38.57 -8.42
C ALA A 349 -0.38 37.87 -9.70
N PRO A 350 0.87 38.15 -10.14
CA PRO A 350 1.53 37.40 -11.22
C PRO A 350 1.51 35.89 -11.01
N SER A 351 1.60 35.12 -12.11
CA SER A 351 1.81 33.67 -12.01
C SER A 351 3.13 33.39 -11.26
N GLY A 352 3.09 32.45 -10.31
CA GLY A 352 4.25 32.09 -9.49
C GLY A 352 4.53 32.99 -8.28
N TRP A 353 3.65 33.96 -7.96
CA TRP A 353 3.80 34.83 -6.78
C TRP A 353 3.59 34.10 -5.43
N GLY A 354 2.91 32.96 -5.41
CA GLY A 354 2.57 32.25 -4.17
C GLY A 354 1.08 32.31 -3.80
N LYS A 355 0.19 32.58 -4.76
CA LYS A 355 -1.27 32.63 -4.59
C LYS A 355 -1.86 31.41 -3.85
N SER A 356 -1.62 30.21 -4.36
CA SER A 356 -2.08 28.98 -3.71
C SER A 356 -1.40 28.76 -2.35
N THR A 357 -0.18 29.26 -2.15
CA THR A 357 0.50 29.22 -0.85
C THR A 357 -0.23 30.10 0.16
N LEU A 358 -0.61 31.33 -0.22
CA LEU A 358 -1.42 32.22 0.62
C LEU A 358 -2.73 31.56 1.02
N LEU A 359 -3.49 31.00 0.06
CA LEU A 359 -4.74 30.31 0.38
C LEU A 359 -4.54 29.11 1.30
N ASN A 360 -3.43 28.37 1.17
CA ASN A 360 -3.08 27.28 2.08
C ASN A 360 -2.66 27.75 3.48
N VAL A 361 -2.10 28.97 3.61
CA VAL A 361 -1.89 29.61 4.92
C VAL A 361 -3.22 29.91 5.57
N LEU A 362 -4.16 30.53 4.83
CA LEU A 362 -5.45 30.95 5.40
C LEU A 362 -6.22 29.78 6.02
N VAL A 363 -6.17 28.60 5.39
CA VAL A 363 -6.84 27.40 5.90
C VAL A 363 -6.03 26.62 6.95
N GLY A 364 -4.85 27.09 7.35
CA GLY A 364 -4.02 26.46 8.38
C GLY A 364 -3.17 25.27 7.90
N ARG A 365 -2.97 25.09 6.59
CA ARG A 365 -2.09 24.02 6.04
C ARG A 365 -0.62 24.39 6.04
N ILE A 366 -0.30 25.69 5.94
CA ILE A 366 1.06 26.20 5.91
C ILE A 366 1.20 27.22 7.02
N LYS A 367 2.21 27.05 7.87
CA LYS A 367 2.55 28.01 8.91
C LYS A 367 3.35 29.18 8.31
N LEU A 368 3.11 30.38 8.83
CA LEU A 368 3.99 31.53 8.60
C LEU A 368 5.39 31.26 9.16
N ALA A 369 6.39 31.76 8.44
CA ALA A 369 7.77 31.83 8.88
C ALA A 369 8.03 33.06 9.77
N ASP A 370 7.34 34.16 9.50
CA ASP A 370 7.40 35.42 10.24
C ASP A 370 6.07 36.18 10.10
N GLY A 371 5.79 37.10 11.02
CA GLY A 371 4.53 37.85 11.10
C GLY A 371 3.38 37.09 11.79
N ASP A 372 2.21 37.71 11.82
CA ASP A 372 1.04 37.26 12.57
C ASP A 372 -0.16 36.96 11.64
N TYR A 373 -0.94 35.95 11.99
CA TYR A 373 -2.20 35.60 11.30
C TYR A 373 -3.30 35.40 12.34
N GLU A 374 -4.33 36.25 12.30
CA GLU A 374 -5.45 36.19 13.23
C GLU A 374 -6.80 36.06 12.51
N ILE A 375 -7.70 35.28 13.09
CA ILE A 375 -9.13 35.28 12.78
C ILE A 375 -9.87 35.74 14.04
N ASN A 376 -10.67 36.80 13.94
CA ASN A 376 -11.39 37.39 15.07
C ASN A 376 -10.49 37.81 16.26
N GLY A 377 -9.22 38.12 16.01
CA GLY A 377 -8.23 38.44 17.06
C GLY A 377 -7.65 37.23 17.78
N GLU A 378 -7.90 36.01 17.28
CA GLU A 378 -7.24 34.79 17.76
C GLU A 378 -6.23 34.28 16.74
N ASP A 379 -5.09 33.77 17.22
CA ASP A 379 -4.08 33.13 16.39
C ASP A 379 -4.68 31.98 15.56
N ALA A 380 -4.45 32.07 14.25
CA ALA A 380 -4.88 31.14 13.21
C ALA A 380 -3.68 30.60 12.39
N ASN A 381 -2.49 30.62 12.98
CA ASN A 381 -1.25 30.29 12.28
C ASN A 381 -0.90 28.79 12.30
N GLY A 382 -1.52 28.03 11.39
CA GLY A 382 -1.09 26.67 11.05
C GLY A 382 -1.73 25.57 11.88
N ASP A 383 -2.96 25.78 12.37
CA ASP A 383 -3.76 24.72 12.97
C ASP A 383 -4.98 24.42 12.08
N TRP A 384 -4.76 23.58 11.06
CA TRP A 384 -5.83 23.10 10.18
C TRP A 384 -7.07 22.67 10.97
N SER A 385 -6.92 21.97 12.10
CA SER A 385 -8.05 21.45 12.89
C SER A 385 -8.97 22.54 13.47
N LYS A 386 -8.47 23.77 13.60
CA LYS A 386 -9.22 24.94 14.03
C LYS A 386 -9.61 25.83 12.84
N ASP A 387 -8.65 26.17 11.99
CA ASP A 387 -8.78 27.28 11.03
C ASP A 387 -9.66 26.93 9.83
N HIS A 388 -9.59 25.68 9.35
CA HIS A 388 -10.34 25.23 8.16
C HIS A 388 -11.87 25.39 8.31
N GLU A 389 -12.36 25.49 9.54
CA GLU A 389 -13.77 25.61 9.87
C GLU A 389 -14.41 26.92 9.39
N TYR A 390 -13.63 27.94 9.07
CA TYR A 390 -14.13 29.21 8.53
C TYR A 390 -14.27 29.21 7.01
N PHE A 391 -13.66 28.25 6.32
CA PHE A 391 -13.45 28.35 4.88
C PHE A 391 -14.19 27.27 4.09
N SER A 392 -14.83 27.71 3.00
CA SER A 392 -15.09 26.90 1.82
C SER A 392 -14.02 27.19 0.76
N PHE A 393 -13.74 26.23 -0.11
CA PHE A 393 -12.68 26.37 -1.12
C PHE A 393 -13.17 25.95 -2.50
N VAL A 394 -12.92 26.78 -3.51
CA VAL A 394 -13.08 26.49 -4.93
C VAL A 394 -11.71 26.54 -5.58
N GLN A 395 -11.29 25.43 -6.20
CA GLN A 395 -9.96 25.26 -6.75
C GLN A 395 -9.92 25.59 -8.23
N GLN A 396 -8.71 25.81 -8.76
CA GLN A 396 -8.48 26.01 -10.19
C GLN A 396 -8.92 24.79 -11.01
N LYS A 397 -8.65 23.58 -10.52
CA LYS A 397 -9.16 22.32 -11.06
C LYS A 397 -10.06 21.66 -10.00
N PRO A 398 -11.37 21.52 -10.24
CA PRO A 398 -12.29 20.91 -9.29
C PRO A 398 -11.88 19.49 -8.91
N TYR A 399 -11.94 19.18 -7.61
CA TYR A 399 -11.78 17.81 -7.13
C TYR A 399 -13.10 17.07 -7.17
N ILE A 400 -13.23 16.17 -8.15
CA ILE A 400 -14.45 15.38 -8.38
C ILE A 400 -14.15 13.89 -8.16
N LEU A 401 -14.93 13.29 -7.28
CA LEU A 401 -14.88 11.86 -6.96
C LEU A 401 -15.65 11.07 -8.01
N ASP A 402 -15.22 9.83 -8.27
CA ASP A 402 -15.94 8.88 -9.14
C ASP A 402 -17.18 8.35 -8.42
N ASP A 403 -18.18 9.22 -8.28
CA ASP A 403 -19.43 8.98 -7.57
C ASP A 403 -20.57 9.81 -8.21
N THR A 404 -21.75 9.77 -7.59
CA THR A 404 -22.91 10.55 -7.96
C THR A 404 -22.68 12.06 -7.81
N ILE A 405 -23.49 12.86 -8.52
CA ILE A 405 -23.57 14.31 -8.31
C ILE A 405 -23.91 14.61 -6.83
N GLU A 406 -24.88 13.90 -6.26
CA GLU A 406 -25.29 14.02 -4.87
C GLU A 406 -24.12 13.85 -3.90
N TYR A 407 -23.39 12.73 -4.00
CA TYR A 407 -22.26 12.46 -3.12
C TYR A 407 -21.14 13.48 -3.29
N ASN A 408 -20.88 13.93 -4.52
CA ASN A 408 -19.86 14.95 -4.76
C ASN A 408 -20.20 16.31 -4.12
N ILE A 409 -21.50 16.65 -3.97
CA ILE A 409 -21.94 17.88 -3.32
C ILE A 409 -22.00 17.70 -1.80
N SER A 410 -22.61 16.63 -1.30
CA SER A 410 -22.82 16.40 0.14
C SER A 410 -21.60 15.84 0.87
N LEU A 411 -20.69 15.17 0.15
CA LEU A 411 -19.58 14.38 0.69
C LEU A 411 -20.06 13.35 1.72
N GLY A 412 -21.23 12.75 1.47
CA GLY A 412 -21.83 11.73 2.34
C GLY A 412 -22.48 12.26 3.62
N ARG A 413 -22.55 13.59 3.81
CA ARG A 413 -23.32 14.20 4.91
C ARG A 413 -24.81 14.00 4.68
N GLU A 414 -25.56 13.76 5.77
CA GLU A 414 -27.01 13.77 5.71
C GLU A 414 -27.51 15.20 5.46
N VAL A 415 -28.14 15.41 4.30
CA VAL A 415 -28.61 16.73 3.85
C VAL A 415 -30.00 16.56 3.25
N SER A 416 -30.89 17.52 3.48
CA SER A 416 -32.22 17.50 2.89
C SER A 416 -32.14 17.62 1.37
N ARG A 417 -33.03 16.92 0.65
CA ARG A 417 -33.12 17.04 -0.81
C ARG A 417 -33.39 18.48 -1.24
N GLU A 418 -34.14 19.23 -0.43
CA GLU A 418 -34.45 20.64 -0.67
C GLU A 418 -33.19 21.51 -0.62
N ASP A 419 -32.34 21.34 0.40
CA ASP A 419 -31.06 22.05 0.49
C ASP A 419 -30.15 21.72 -0.69
N LEU A 420 -30.07 20.44 -1.10
CA LEU A 420 -29.29 20.01 -2.26
C LEU A 420 -29.77 20.68 -3.55
N LEU A 421 -31.08 20.69 -3.81
CA LEU A 421 -31.64 21.34 -4.99
C LEU A 421 -31.44 22.86 -4.94
N ALA A 422 -31.55 23.48 -3.77
CA ALA A 422 -31.31 24.91 -3.59
C ALA A 422 -29.85 25.30 -3.90
N VAL A 423 -28.86 24.54 -3.43
CA VAL A 423 -27.45 24.82 -3.77
C VAL A 423 -27.14 24.51 -5.23
N CYS A 424 -27.74 23.48 -5.82
CA CYS A 424 -27.63 23.20 -7.25
C CYS A 424 -28.18 24.36 -8.10
N GLN A 425 -29.33 24.91 -7.72
CA GLN A 425 -29.90 26.08 -8.39
C GLN A 425 -28.98 27.29 -8.26
N LYS A 426 -28.52 27.58 -7.04
CA LYS A 426 -27.59 28.69 -6.77
C LYS A 426 -26.26 28.54 -7.46
N ALA A 427 -25.78 27.32 -7.72
CA ALA A 427 -24.56 27.06 -8.48
C ALA A 427 -24.79 26.99 -10.00
N GLY A 428 -26.05 27.11 -10.46
CA GLY A 428 -26.41 27.03 -11.87
C GLY A 428 -26.26 25.62 -12.46
N LEU A 429 -26.53 24.59 -11.66
CA LEU A 429 -26.58 23.17 -12.08
C LEU A 429 -27.99 22.71 -12.49
N THR A 430 -29.01 23.56 -12.40
CA THR A 430 -30.43 23.19 -12.62
C THR A 430 -30.64 22.33 -13.86
N SER A 431 -30.15 22.77 -15.02
CA SER A 431 -30.31 22.01 -16.28
C SER A 431 -29.63 20.65 -16.26
N LEU A 432 -28.47 20.52 -15.60
CA LEU A 432 -27.79 19.24 -15.44
C LEU A 432 -28.59 18.30 -14.55
N ILE A 433 -29.14 18.82 -13.44
CA ILE A 433 -29.96 18.03 -12.52
C ILE A 433 -31.28 17.60 -13.18
N GLU A 434 -31.90 18.46 -13.97
CA GLU A 434 -33.10 18.13 -14.74
C GLU A 434 -32.84 17.07 -15.80
N GLU A 435 -31.68 17.13 -16.48
CA GLU A 435 -31.31 16.17 -17.53
C GLU A 435 -30.87 14.81 -16.96
N LYS A 436 -30.02 14.82 -15.93
CA LYS A 436 -29.29 13.64 -15.46
C LYS A 436 -29.76 13.08 -14.13
N GLY A 437 -30.38 13.89 -13.28
CA GLY A 437 -30.68 13.54 -11.89
C GLY A 437 -29.48 13.71 -10.94
N LEU A 438 -29.76 13.65 -9.64
CA LEU A 438 -28.75 13.76 -8.57
C LEU A 438 -27.92 12.47 -8.40
N ASP A 439 -28.48 11.32 -8.78
CA ASP A 439 -27.88 9.99 -8.74
C ASP A 439 -26.96 9.70 -9.95
N TYR A 440 -26.76 10.68 -10.83
CA TYR A 440 -25.92 10.53 -12.01
C TYR A 440 -24.44 10.34 -11.67
N GLN A 441 -23.84 9.28 -12.20
CA GLN A 441 -22.42 8.93 -12.03
C GLN A 441 -21.51 9.80 -12.92
N VAL A 442 -20.65 10.61 -12.29
CA VAL A 442 -19.82 11.60 -12.99
C VAL A 442 -18.55 11.02 -13.62
N GLY A 443 -18.17 9.80 -13.22
CA GLY A 443 -16.98 9.10 -13.71
C GLY A 443 -15.67 9.57 -13.07
N LYS A 444 -14.60 8.78 -13.20
CA LYS A 444 -13.25 9.13 -12.75
C LYS A 444 -12.85 10.57 -13.13
N GLU A 445 -12.47 11.36 -12.11
CA GLU A 445 -12.13 12.79 -12.24
C GLU A 445 -13.22 13.64 -12.92
N GLY A 446 -14.49 13.24 -12.83
CA GLY A 446 -15.60 13.96 -13.47
C GLY A 446 -15.58 13.93 -14.99
N LYS A 447 -14.96 12.91 -15.62
CA LYS A 447 -14.83 12.80 -17.09
C LYS A 447 -16.13 12.91 -17.89
N ASN A 448 -17.29 12.68 -17.26
CA ASN A 448 -18.60 12.80 -17.90
C ASN A 448 -19.21 14.20 -17.76
N LEU A 449 -18.53 15.14 -17.11
CA LEU A 449 -18.94 16.52 -16.93
C LEU A 449 -18.12 17.44 -17.84
N SER A 450 -18.73 18.53 -18.31
CA SER A 450 -17.98 19.63 -18.91
C SER A 450 -17.16 20.37 -17.84
N GLY A 451 -16.10 21.08 -18.24
CA GLY A 451 -15.28 21.85 -17.30
C GLY A 451 -16.10 22.83 -16.46
N GLY A 452 -17.08 23.51 -17.07
CA GLY A 452 -18.01 24.38 -16.36
C GLY A 452 -18.96 23.66 -15.41
N GLN A 453 -19.43 22.46 -15.76
CA GLN A 453 -20.27 21.65 -14.86
C GLN A 453 -19.46 21.17 -13.65
N GLY A 454 -18.20 20.77 -13.85
CA GLY A 454 -17.29 20.41 -12.76
C GLY A 454 -17.05 21.57 -11.79
N GLN A 455 -16.85 22.79 -12.30
CA GLN A 455 -16.67 23.98 -11.47
C GLN A 455 -17.93 24.26 -10.64
N ARG A 456 -19.10 24.21 -11.28
CA ARG A 456 -20.40 24.45 -10.62
C ARG A 456 -20.71 23.40 -9.55
N LEU A 457 -20.27 22.15 -9.75
CA LEU A 457 -20.35 21.09 -8.74
C LEU A 457 -19.56 21.47 -7.47
N GLU A 458 -18.34 21.98 -7.62
CA GLU A 458 -17.52 22.43 -6.50
C GLU A 458 -18.08 23.69 -5.82
N ILE A 459 -18.68 24.61 -6.59
CA ILE A 459 -19.39 25.77 -6.05
C ILE A 459 -20.63 25.33 -5.24
N ALA A 460 -21.40 24.37 -5.74
CA ALA A 460 -22.53 23.80 -4.99
C ALA A 460 -22.07 23.19 -3.67
N ARG A 461 -20.94 22.45 -3.68
CA ARG A 461 -20.30 21.90 -2.47
C ARG A 461 -19.90 23.02 -1.49
N ALA A 462 -19.29 24.09 -1.99
CA ALA A 462 -18.87 25.24 -1.19
C ALA A 462 -20.05 25.99 -0.55
N LEU A 463 -21.16 26.15 -1.29
CA LEU A 463 -22.40 26.76 -0.80
C LEU A 463 -23.08 25.88 0.26
N LEU A 464 -23.09 24.57 0.05
CA LEU A 464 -23.72 23.63 0.97
C LEU A 464 -23.01 23.58 2.33
N ALA A 465 -21.70 23.78 2.34
CA ALA A 465 -20.92 23.77 3.58
C ALA A 465 -21.28 24.93 4.54
N LYS A 466 -21.94 25.99 4.06
CA LYS A 466 -22.38 27.16 4.85
C LYS A 466 -21.24 27.75 5.71
N ARG A 467 -20.03 27.79 5.16
CA ARG A 467 -18.85 28.40 5.79
C ARG A 467 -18.88 29.93 5.58
N PRO A 468 -18.37 30.75 6.51
CA PRO A 468 -18.47 32.20 6.41
C PRO A 468 -17.56 32.83 5.35
N VAL A 469 -16.46 32.17 4.98
CA VAL A 469 -15.50 32.67 3.99
C VAL A 469 -15.39 31.69 2.83
N LEU A 470 -15.43 32.18 1.60
CA LEU A 470 -15.12 31.42 0.39
C LEU A 470 -13.75 31.82 -0.14
N LEU A 471 -12.86 30.85 -0.29
CA LEU A 471 -11.60 30.99 -1.00
C LEU A 471 -11.76 30.49 -2.43
N ALA A 472 -11.30 31.26 -3.41
CA ALA A 472 -11.29 30.88 -4.81
C ALA A 472 -9.88 31.04 -5.41
N ASP A 473 -9.30 29.95 -5.93
CA ASP A 473 -7.99 29.94 -6.58
C ASP A 473 -8.17 29.86 -8.10
N GLU A 474 -8.09 31.00 -8.80
CA GLU A 474 -8.23 31.09 -10.25
C GLU A 474 -9.42 30.26 -10.80
N ALA A 475 -10.57 30.32 -10.13
CA ALA A 475 -11.71 29.40 -10.30
C ALA A 475 -12.30 29.35 -11.73
N THR A 476 -11.92 30.28 -12.59
CA THR A 476 -12.46 30.44 -13.95
C THR A 476 -11.38 30.57 -15.03
N SER A 477 -10.08 30.52 -14.67
CA SER A 477 -8.98 30.88 -15.59
C SER A 477 -8.85 29.97 -16.82
N ALA A 478 -9.36 28.74 -16.74
CA ALA A 478 -9.37 27.76 -17.83
C ALA A 478 -10.66 27.77 -18.67
N LEU A 479 -11.63 28.61 -18.32
CA LEU A 479 -12.95 28.65 -18.95
C LEU A 479 -13.04 29.76 -20.01
N ASP A 480 -14.03 29.67 -20.90
CA ASP A 480 -14.29 30.75 -21.84
C ASP A 480 -14.81 32.01 -21.11
N PRO A 481 -14.57 33.22 -21.64
CA PRO A 481 -14.92 34.46 -20.94
C PRO A 481 -16.40 34.60 -20.57
N ARG A 482 -17.33 34.04 -21.37
CA ARG A 482 -18.76 34.13 -21.06
C ARG A 482 -19.10 33.24 -19.87
N LEU A 483 -18.56 32.03 -19.84
CA LEU A 483 -18.75 31.08 -18.75
C LEU A 483 -18.07 31.55 -17.47
N SER A 484 -16.87 32.13 -17.56
CA SER A 484 -16.15 32.77 -16.44
C SER A 484 -17.03 33.81 -15.74
N LYS A 485 -17.55 34.77 -16.52
CA LYS A 485 -18.42 35.83 -16.01
C LYS A 485 -19.67 35.29 -15.33
N GLN A 486 -20.31 34.27 -15.93
CA GLN A 486 -21.49 33.64 -15.32
C GLN A 486 -21.15 33.00 -13.98
N ILE A 487 -19.99 32.34 -13.87
CA ILE A 487 -19.55 31.69 -12.64
C ILE A 487 -19.22 32.72 -11.56
N HIS A 488 -18.51 33.81 -11.87
CA HIS A 488 -18.26 34.88 -10.90
C HIS A 488 -19.56 35.54 -10.42
N GLN A 489 -20.50 35.85 -11.33
CA GLN A 489 -21.82 36.35 -10.93
C GLN A 489 -22.53 35.37 -10.00
N THR A 490 -22.46 34.08 -10.32
CA THR A 490 -23.07 33.01 -9.52
C THR A 490 -22.45 32.96 -8.11
N ILE A 491 -21.12 32.98 -8.00
CA ILE A 491 -20.41 32.93 -6.72
C ILE A 491 -20.67 34.19 -5.89
N LEU A 492 -20.41 35.36 -6.46
CA LEU A 492 -20.44 36.63 -5.73
C LEU A 492 -21.85 37.01 -5.27
N GLN A 493 -22.88 36.70 -6.07
CA GLN A 493 -24.28 37.00 -5.72
C GLN A 493 -24.90 35.98 -4.77
N ASN A 494 -24.56 34.69 -4.89
CA ASN A 494 -25.24 33.64 -4.11
C ASN A 494 -24.49 33.25 -2.83
N PHE A 495 -23.20 33.59 -2.69
CA PHE A 495 -22.45 33.35 -1.47
C PHE A 495 -22.73 34.46 -0.45
N PRO A 496 -23.34 34.16 0.72
CA PRO A 496 -23.81 35.18 1.66
C PRO A 496 -22.69 35.84 2.48
N GLY A 497 -21.51 35.21 2.59
CA GLY A 497 -20.40 35.67 3.42
C GLY A 497 -19.28 36.36 2.64
N THR A 498 -18.07 36.36 3.21
CA THR A 498 -16.86 36.93 2.60
C THR A 498 -16.36 36.07 1.44
N VAL A 499 -15.86 36.69 0.37
CA VAL A 499 -15.19 35.99 -0.73
C VAL A 499 -13.78 36.56 -0.89
N ILE A 500 -12.78 35.68 -0.91
CA ILE A 500 -11.39 36.02 -1.21
C ILE A 500 -11.01 35.22 -2.45
N GLU A 501 -10.87 35.91 -3.57
CA GLU A 501 -10.47 35.30 -4.84
C GLU A 501 -9.05 35.74 -5.21
N VAL A 502 -8.22 34.81 -5.66
CA VAL A 502 -6.90 35.12 -6.18
C VAL A 502 -6.87 34.87 -7.68
N ALA A 503 -6.47 35.88 -8.45
CA ALA A 503 -6.45 35.83 -9.90
C ALA A 503 -5.17 36.46 -10.49
N HIS A 504 -4.85 36.06 -11.73
CA HIS A 504 -3.76 36.65 -12.53
C HIS A 504 -4.26 37.36 -13.78
N LYS A 505 -5.39 36.91 -14.34
CA LYS A 505 -6.03 37.48 -15.51
C LYS A 505 -7.53 37.40 -15.33
N ILE A 506 -8.14 38.55 -15.10
CA ILE A 506 -9.58 38.72 -14.93
C ILE A 506 -9.99 39.94 -15.77
N SER A 507 -11.18 39.93 -16.35
CA SER A 507 -11.63 41.05 -17.18
C SER A 507 -12.04 42.25 -16.33
N ASP A 508 -11.91 43.47 -16.85
CA ASP A 508 -12.33 44.69 -16.15
C ASP A 508 -13.79 44.63 -15.68
N GLU A 509 -14.66 43.96 -16.45
CA GLU A 509 -16.07 43.75 -16.10
C GLU A 509 -16.25 42.83 -14.88
N GLU A 510 -15.36 41.87 -14.69
CA GLU A 510 -15.36 40.95 -13.54
C GLU A 510 -14.72 41.61 -12.32
N ILE A 511 -13.65 42.39 -12.50
CA ILE A 511 -13.04 43.20 -11.44
C ILE A 511 -14.08 44.12 -10.79
N ALA A 512 -14.95 44.74 -11.60
CA ALA A 512 -16.02 45.61 -11.12
C ALA A 512 -17.09 44.91 -10.25
N MET A 513 -17.08 43.58 -10.15
CA MET A 513 -17.99 42.81 -9.30
C MET A 513 -17.48 42.67 -7.86
N PHE A 514 -16.21 43.00 -7.59
CA PHE A 514 -15.61 42.92 -6.26
C PHE A 514 -15.69 44.26 -5.53
N ASP A 515 -15.82 44.21 -4.21
CA ASP A 515 -15.84 45.41 -3.36
C ASP A 515 -14.45 46.05 -3.26
N ARG A 516 -13.41 45.23 -3.32
CA ARG A 516 -12.02 45.66 -3.16
C ARG A 516 -11.07 44.82 -3.99
N VAL A 517 -10.10 45.48 -4.62
CA VAL A 517 -8.99 44.84 -5.34
C VAL A 517 -7.69 45.17 -4.63
N VAL A 518 -6.87 44.15 -4.36
CA VAL A 518 -5.54 44.30 -3.74
C VAL A 518 -4.51 43.73 -4.70
N ASN A 519 -3.60 44.59 -5.18
CA ASN A 519 -2.48 44.17 -5.99
C ASN A 519 -1.34 43.71 -5.08
N LEU A 520 -1.03 42.42 -5.14
CA LEU A 520 -0.03 41.76 -4.28
C LEU A 520 1.41 41.93 -4.79
N ALA A 521 1.62 42.42 -6.02
CA ALA A 521 2.95 42.61 -6.58
C ALA A 521 3.58 43.99 -6.29
N GLU A 522 2.76 44.94 -5.81
CA GLU A 522 3.17 46.32 -5.52
C GLU A 522 3.47 46.57 -4.04
N LYS A 523 3.27 45.55 -3.19
CA LYS A 523 3.63 45.51 -1.78
C LYS A 523 4.71 44.45 -1.58
#